data_AF-A0A2T5ERZ1-F1
#
_entry.id   AF-A0A2T5ERZ1-F1
#
_cell.length_a   1.000
_cell.length_b   1.000
_cell.length_c   1.000
_cell.angle_alpha   90.00
_cell.angle_beta   90.00
_cell.angle_gamma   90.00
#
_symmetry.space_group_name_H-M   'P 1'
#
loop_
_entity.id
_entity.type
_entity.pdbx_description
1 polymer ?
#
loop_
_entity_poly.entity_id
_entity_poly.type
_entity_poly.pdbx_seq_one_letter_code
_entity_poly.pdbx_strand_id
1 'polypeptide(L)'
;MKKLVVTTLLVTSFGASAGLFSSDLDDAIDTVREGSPDGCQYAFGEMIDSAFTDKSWKADKTKSGRIFVDIEGDVNFSNQEQKAFMQFEVDGDEFWLNTLKLNNRYQSQMMTRSFANHLCDSVK
;
A
#
# COMPACT_ATOMS: atom_id res chain seq x y z
N MET A 1 10.28 -61.28 25.02
CA MET A 1 10.35 -59.86 25.45
C MET A 1 10.61 -58.99 24.23
N LYS A 2 9.97 -57.82 24.21
CA LYS A 2 10.17 -56.64 23.33
C LYS A 2 11.65 -56.44 22.91
N LYS A 3 11.97 -55.92 21.72
CA LYS A 3 11.64 -54.56 21.25
C LYS A 3 11.44 -54.47 19.72
N LEU A 4 10.49 -53.61 19.29
CA LEU A 4 10.47 -53.06 17.94
C LEU A 4 11.61 -52.05 17.74
N VAL A 5 12.07 -51.91 16.50
CA VAL A 5 12.65 -50.66 16.00
C VAL A 5 11.84 -50.25 14.77
N VAL A 6 11.18 -49.10 14.87
CA VAL A 6 10.44 -48.46 13.77
C VAL A 6 11.39 -47.46 13.12
N THR A 7 11.62 -47.59 11.82
CA THR A 7 12.42 -46.63 11.04
C THR A 7 11.47 -45.72 10.26
N THR A 8 11.44 -44.45 10.61
CA THR A 8 10.48 -43.47 10.05
C THR A 8 11.18 -42.40 9.22
N LEU A 9 10.57 -42.05 8.09
CA LEU A 9 10.51 -40.73 7.45
C LEU A 9 11.80 -40.02 6.95
N LEU A 10 11.81 -39.75 5.63
CA LEU A 10 12.46 -38.69 4.83
C LEU A 10 12.18 -39.10 3.35
N VAL A 11 11.85 -38.28 2.35
CA VAL A 11 11.58 -36.84 2.14
C VAL A 11 10.38 -36.77 1.15
N THR A 12 9.71 -35.65 0.86
CA THR A 12 9.93 -34.22 1.18
C THR A 12 8.71 -33.60 1.87
N SER A 13 8.87 -32.36 2.34
CA SER A 13 7.80 -31.35 2.36
C SER A 13 8.15 -30.28 1.31
N PHE A 14 7.20 -29.92 0.46
CA PHE A 14 7.32 -28.68 -0.32
C PHE A 14 7.12 -27.52 0.65
N GLY A 15 8.21 -26.95 1.13
CA GLY A 15 8.19 -25.72 1.92
C GLY A 15 7.69 -24.58 1.04
N ALA A 16 6.39 -24.28 1.11
CA ALA A 16 5.85 -23.05 0.59
C ALA A 16 6.45 -21.88 1.40
N SER A 17 7.49 -21.26 0.86
CA SER A 17 8.16 -20.09 1.44
C SER A 17 7.28 -18.84 1.30
N ALA A 18 6.16 -18.82 2.02
CA ALA A 18 5.23 -17.69 2.07
C ALA A 18 5.65 -16.59 3.06
N GLY A 19 6.63 -16.85 3.92
CA GLY A 19 7.02 -15.94 5.01
C GLY A 19 8.00 -14.81 4.66
N LEU A 20 8.69 -14.87 3.51
CA LEU A 20 9.68 -13.83 3.12
C LEU A 20 9.05 -12.72 2.27
N PHE A 21 7.93 -13.00 1.59
CA PHE A 21 7.30 -12.05 0.68
C PHE A 21 6.23 -11.18 1.35
N SER A 22 5.74 -11.55 2.55
CA SER A 22 4.82 -10.70 3.29
C SER A 22 5.56 -9.48 3.84
N SER A 23 6.69 -9.67 4.53
CA SER A 23 7.48 -8.56 5.10
C SER A 23 7.80 -7.48 4.07
N ASP A 24 8.37 -7.82 2.91
CA ASP A 24 8.65 -6.85 1.84
C ASP A 24 7.43 -5.99 1.42
N LEU A 25 6.22 -6.53 1.54
CA LEU A 25 4.97 -5.90 1.13
C LEU A 25 4.28 -5.15 2.26
N ASP A 26 4.33 -5.70 3.48
CA ASP A 26 3.88 -5.06 4.71
C ASP A 26 4.76 -3.83 5.03
N ASP A 27 6.09 -3.99 4.98
CA ASP A 27 7.09 -2.91 5.12
C ASP A 27 6.83 -1.80 4.08
N ALA A 28 6.52 -2.14 2.82
CA ALA A 28 6.22 -1.15 1.79
C ALA A 28 4.91 -0.37 2.04
N ILE A 29 3.89 -1.01 2.64
CA ILE A 29 2.67 -0.32 3.08
C ILE A 29 3.02 0.68 4.19
N ASP A 30 3.87 0.28 5.14
CA ASP A 30 4.25 1.14 6.26
C ASP A 30 5.18 2.29 5.80
N THR A 31 6.11 2.07 4.85
CA THR A 31 6.88 3.16 4.19
C THR A 31 5.95 4.24 3.61
N VAL A 32 4.91 3.85 2.88
CA VAL A 32 3.94 4.80 2.30
C VAL A 32 3.03 5.40 3.36
N ARG A 33 2.69 4.67 4.43
CA ARG A 33 1.78 5.13 5.50
C ARG A 33 2.45 6.10 6.46
N GLU A 34 3.68 5.83 6.88
CA GLU A 34 4.44 6.64 7.83
C GLU A 34 5.17 7.80 7.13
N GLY A 35 5.44 7.67 5.83
CA GLY A 35 6.02 8.72 5.01
C GLY A 35 5.21 10.01 5.01
N SER A 36 5.90 11.15 4.96
CA SER A 36 5.28 12.49 4.93
C SER A 36 5.67 13.21 3.63
N PRO A 37 4.71 13.61 2.77
CA PRO A 37 5.04 14.32 1.53
C PRO A 37 5.52 15.76 1.76
N ASP A 38 6.46 16.22 0.94
CA ASP A 38 6.96 17.60 0.95
C ASP A 38 5.84 18.65 1.01
N GLY A 39 5.89 19.50 2.04
CA GLY A 39 4.92 20.58 2.24
C GLY A 39 3.69 20.20 3.07
N CYS A 40 3.55 18.94 3.51
CA CYS A 40 2.64 18.56 4.57
C CYS A 40 3.40 18.17 5.85
N GLN A 41 2.78 18.37 7.02
CA GLN A 41 3.38 18.08 8.33
C GLN A 41 2.90 16.77 8.96
N TYR A 42 2.01 16.05 8.26
CA TYR A 42 1.32 14.86 8.74
C TYR A 42 1.84 13.62 8.00
N ALA A 43 1.73 12.45 8.63
CA ALA A 43 2.00 11.19 7.94
C ALA A 43 0.91 10.92 6.89
N PHE A 44 1.27 10.28 5.78
CA PHE A 44 0.32 10.04 4.70
C PHE A 44 -0.85 9.15 5.14
N GLY A 45 -0.60 8.19 6.03
CA GLY A 45 -1.61 7.40 6.72
C GLY A 45 -2.65 8.24 7.45
N GLU A 46 -2.24 9.28 8.18
CA GLU A 46 -3.16 10.18 8.90
C GLU A 46 -4.05 10.98 7.92
N MET A 47 -3.47 11.41 6.79
CA MET A 47 -4.22 12.11 5.73
C MET A 47 -5.25 11.21 5.06
N ILE A 48 -4.90 9.95 4.75
CA ILE A 48 -5.85 8.95 4.23
C ILE A 48 -6.91 8.63 5.29
N ASP A 49 -6.51 8.49 6.55
CA ASP A 49 -7.42 8.14 7.63
C ASP A 49 -8.45 9.22 7.94
N SER A 50 -8.11 10.50 7.72
CA SER A 50 -9.04 11.62 7.81
C SER A 50 -9.90 11.77 6.54
N ALA A 51 -9.31 11.69 5.34
CA ALA A 51 -10.00 12.03 4.11
C ALA A 51 -10.86 10.89 3.51
N PHE A 52 -10.50 9.62 3.74
CA PHE A 52 -11.10 8.47 3.04
C PHE A 52 -12.04 7.66 3.93
N THR A 53 -13.23 7.35 3.40
CA THR A 53 -14.11 6.29 3.90
C THR A 53 -13.89 5.00 3.09
N ASP A 54 -14.22 3.85 3.70
CA ASP A 54 -14.09 2.51 3.08
C ASP A 54 -12.72 2.24 2.42
N LYS A 55 -11.67 2.83 3.02
CA LYS A 55 -10.29 2.74 2.58
C LYS A 55 -9.75 1.30 2.62
N SER A 56 -8.94 0.98 1.64
CA SER A 56 -8.21 -0.29 1.51
C SER A 56 -6.79 -0.01 1.03
N TRP A 57 -5.85 -0.79 1.54
CA TRP A 57 -4.43 -0.74 1.22
C TRP A 57 -4.01 -2.11 0.71
N LYS A 58 -3.26 -2.17 -0.39
CA LYS A 58 -2.75 -3.42 -0.97
C LYS A 58 -1.39 -3.18 -1.59
N ALA A 59 -0.38 -3.91 -1.14
CA ALA A 59 0.89 -3.98 -1.85
C ALA A 59 0.95 -5.18 -2.82
N ASP A 60 1.73 -5.04 -3.89
CA ASP A 60 2.00 -6.09 -4.87
C ASP A 60 3.42 -5.95 -5.44
N LYS A 61 4.05 -7.07 -5.82
CA LYS A 61 5.44 -7.12 -6.33
C LYS A 61 5.44 -7.64 -7.76
N THR A 62 5.86 -6.78 -8.68
CA THR A 62 5.96 -7.14 -10.10
C THR A 62 6.98 -8.25 -10.34
N LYS A 63 6.86 -8.95 -11.47
CA LYS A 63 7.86 -9.94 -11.93
C LYS A 63 9.28 -9.37 -12.10
N SER A 64 9.40 -8.05 -12.22
CA SER A 64 10.67 -7.29 -12.26
C SER A 64 11.23 -6.92 -10.88
N GLY A 65 10.53 -7.25 -9.78
CA GLY A 65 10.96 -6.93 -8.41
C GLY A 65 10.46 -5.58 -7.87
N ARG A 66 9.99 -4.67 -8.73
CA ARG A 66 9.37 -3.38 -8.33
C ARG A 66 8.13 -3.60 -7.48
N ILE A 67 8.00 -2.88 -6.37
CA ILE A 67 6.90 -2.95 -5.42
C ILE A 67 5.96 -1.76 -5.65
N PHE A 68 4.66 -2.01 -5.58
CA PHE A 68 3.62 -0.98 -5.66
C PHE A 68 2.67 -1.09 -4.48
N VAL A 69 2.17 0.04 -4.00
CA VAL A 69 1.13 0.14 -2.97
C VAL A 69 -0.08 0.84 -3.59
N ASP A 70 -1.15 0.09 -3.75
CA ASP A 70 -2.47 0.58 -4.17
C ASP A 70 -3.28 0.99 -2.94
N ILE A 71 -3.92 2.16 -3.02
CA ILE A 71 -4.83 2.71 -2.01
C ILE A 71 -6.14 3.07 -2.71
N GLU A 72 -7.23 2.42 -2.31
CA GLU A 72 -8.59 2.73 -2.80
C GLU A 72 -9.51 3.11 -1.65
N GLY A 73 -10.40 4.07 -1.87
CA GLY A 73 -11.48 4.42 -0.97
C GLY A 73 -12.36 5.51 -1.56
N ASP A 74 -13.41 5.90 -0.84
CA ASP A 74 -14.28 6.99 -1.21
C ASP A 74 -13.85 8.27 -0.48
N VAL A 75 -13.84 9.41 -1.19
CA VAL A 75 -13.37 10.70 -0.67
C VAL A 75 -14.30 11.83 -1.11
N ASN A 76 -14.60 12.77 -0.21
CA ASN A 76 -15.33 13.98 -0.57
C ASN A 76 -14.35 15.07 -1.05
N PHE A 77 -14.06 15.06 -2.36
CA PHE A 77 -13.16 16.00 -2.99
C PHE A 77 -13.93 17.00 -3.86
N SER A 78 -13.69 18.29 -3.65
CA SER A 78 -14.39 19.39 -4.34
C SER A 78 -15.92 19.39 -4.18
N ASN A 79 -16.42 19.05 -2.97
CA ASN A 79 -17.84 18.91 -2.64
C ASN A 79 -18.56 17.81 -3.46
N GLN A 80 -17.83 16.78 -3.87
CA GLN A 80 -18.35 15.62 -4.58
C GLN A 80 -17.73 14.35 -3.99
N GLU A 81 -18.56 13.34 -3.73
CA GLU A 81 -18.08 11.99 -3.42
C GLU A 81 -17.46 11.37 -4.68
N GLN A 82 -16.24 10.88 -4.55
CA GLN A 82 -15.48 10.29 -5.65
C GLN A 82 -14.75 9.05 -5.15
N LYS A 83 -14.77 7.98 -5.94
CA LYS A 83 -13.92 6.81 -5.67
C LYS A 83 -12.50 7.13 -6.10
N ALA A 84 -11.60 7.29 -5.14
CA ALA A 84 -10.19 7.51 -5.37
C ALA A 84 -9.43 6.18 -5.50
N PHE A 85 -8.45 6.18 -6.38
CA PHE A 85 -7.41 5.16 -6.49
C PHE A 85 -6.07 5.89 -6.59
N MET A 86 -5.15 5.57 -5.68
CA MET A 86 -3.76 5.98 -5.76
C MET A 86 -2.88 4.74 -5.86
N GLN A 87 -1.84 4.80 -6.69
CA GLN A 87 -0.80 3.81 -6.73
C GLN A 87 0.53 4.50 -6.50
N PHE A 88 1.24 4.06 -5.49
CA PHE A 88 2.62 4.43 -5.19
C PHE A 88 3.55 3.33 -5.68
N GLU A 89 4.72 3.71 -6.16
CA GLU A 89 5.86 2.81 -6.30
C GLU A 89 6.79 3.02 -5.10
N VAL A 90 7.41 1.94 -4.62
CA VAL A 90 8.27 1.94 -3.43
C VAL A 90 9.61 1.29 -3.78
N ASP A 91 10.70 1.95 -3.41
CA ASP A 91 12.08 1.46 -3.56
C ASP A 91 12.88 1.77 -2.28
N GLY A 92 13.00 0.76 -1.41
CA GLY A 92 13.54 0.94 -0.06
C GLY A 92 12.65 1.86 0.79
N ASP A 93 13.28 2.91 1.34
CA ASP A 93 12.62 3.93 2.17
C ASP A 93 11.99 5.07 1.33
N GLU A 94 12.19 5.06 0.00
CA GLU A 94 11.64 6.07 -0.91
C GLU A 94 10.34 5.58 -1.58
N PHE A 95 9.39 6.50 -1.78
CA PHE A 95 8.15 6.23 -2.49
C PHE A 95 7.70 7.41 -3.34
N TRP A 96 7.02 7.14 -4.46
CA TRP A 96 6.45 8.18 -5.33
C TRP A 96 5.10 7.78 -5.91
N LEU A 97 4.23 8.78 -6.08
CA LEU A 97 2.92 8.58 -6.68
C LEU A 97 3.06 8.27 -8.19
N ASN A 98 2.83 7.01 -8.55
CA ASN A 98 2.82 6.54 -9.94
C ASN A 98 1.49 6.86 -10.65
N THR A 99 0.36 6.83 -9.94
CA THR A 99 -0.96 7.10 -10.54
C THR A 99 -1.97 7.62 -9.53
N LEU A 100 -2.73 8.65 -9.92
CA LEU A 100 -3.98 9.04 -9.26
C LEU A 100 -5.14 8.88 -10.26
N LYS A 101 -6.22 8.24 -9.81
CA LYS A 101 -7.52 8.24 -10.50
C LYS A 101 -8.61 8.70 -9.55
N LEU A 102 -9.59 9.42 -10.08
CA LEU A 102 -10.84 9.76 -9.41
C LEU A 102 -11.98 9.27 -10.31
N ASN A 103 -12.94 8.52 -9.75
CA ASN A 103 -14.01 7.86 -10.50
C ASN A 103 -13.49 7.09 -11.73
N ASN A 104 -12.41 6.33 -11.53
CA ASN A 104 -11.67 5.55 -12.54
C ASN A 104 -11.07 6.37 -13.71
N ARG A 105 -10.95 7.70 -13.58
CA ARG A 105 -10.30 8.57 -14.58
C ARG A 105 -8.94 9.04 -14.09
N TYR A 106 -7.90 8.85 -14.89
CA TYR A 106 -6.56 9.39 -14.63
C TYR A 106 -6.61 10.91 -14.46
N GLN A 107 -5.90 11.41 -13.45
CA GLN A 107 -5.83 12.82 -13.13
C GLN A 107 -4.60 13.50 -13.76
N SER A 108 -4.71 14.79 -14.05
CA SER A 108 -3.58 15.60 -14.49
C SER A 108 -2.68 15.96 -13.29
N GLN A 109 -1.41 16.32 -13.53
CA GLN A 109 -0.52 16.77 -12.45
C GLN A 109 -1.09 17.95 -11.64
N MET A 110 -1.86 18.84 -12.27
CA MET A 110 -2.54 19.94 -11.58
C MET A 110 -3.61 19.42 -10.61
N MET A 111 -4.43 18.47 -11.05
CA MET A 111 -5.43 17.82 -10.19
C MET A 111 -4.76 17.01 -9.07
N THR A 112 -3.66 16.33 -9.36
CA THR A 112 -2.85 15.61 -8.36
C THR A 112 -2.35 16.52 -7.25
N ARG A 113 -1.80 17.70 -7.58
CA ARG A 113 -1.37 18.69 -6.57
C ARG A 113 -2.55 19.23 -5.76
N SER A 114 -3.68 19.51 -6.43
CA SER A 114 -4.91 19.94 -5.74
C SER A 114 -5.44 18.88 -4.77
N PHE A 115 -5.33 17.60 -5.14
CA PHE A 115 -5.72 16.47 -4.31
C PHE A 115 -4.77 16.26 -3.11
N ALA A 116 -3.46 16.38 -3.32
CA ALA A 116 -2.47 16.32 -2.24
C ALA A 116 -2.66 17.45 -1.21
N ASN A 117 -2.97 18.68 -1.66
CA ASN A 117 -3.31 19.77 -0.76
C ASN A 117 -4.58 19.47 0.06
N HIS A 118 -5.62 18.93 -0.59
CA HIS A 118 -6.85 18.53 0.10
C HIS A 118 -6.63 17.42 1.14
N LEU A 119 -5.77 16.43 0.85
CA LEU A 119 -5.33 15.43 1.83
C LEU A 119 -4.62 16.06 3.02
N CYS A 120 -3.77 17.07 2.80
CA CYS A 120 -3.08 17.76 3.90
C CYS A 120 -4.00 18.68 4.70
N ASP A 121 -5.01 19.27 4.05
CA ASP A 121 -6.01 20.12 4.67
C ASP A 121 -7.06 19.33 5.49
N SER A 122 -7.25 18.03 5.24
CA SER A 122 -8.24 17.22 5.96
C SER A 122 -7.83 16.88 7.41
N VAL A 123 -6.54 16.98 7.75
CA VAL A 123 -6.02 16.65 9.10
C VAL A 123 -6.01 17.89 10.03
N LYS A 124 -6.41 19.06 9.52
CA LYS A 124 -6.40 20.36 10.24
C LYS A 124 -7.66 20.60 11.08
#